data_AF-A0A1H6U3Y6-F1
#
_entry.id   AF-A0A1H6U3Y6-F1
#
_cell.length_a   1.000
_cell.length_b   1.000
_cell.length_c   1.000
_cell.angle_alpha   90.00
_cell.angle_beta   90.00
_cell.angle_gamma   90.00
#
_symmetry.space_group_name_H-M   'P 1'
#
loop_
_entity.id
_entity.type
_entity.pdbx_description
1 polymer ?
#
loop_
_entity_poly.entity_id
_entity_poly.type
_entity_poly.pdbx_seq_one_letter_code
_entity_poly.pdbx_strand_id
1 'polypeptide(L)'
;MEMVVWTEEDVRIESGVWPKDENVLVMVDHTGRHRYRLSVTWETGKPECLFIMLNPSTADAGKPDSTMNQCMNIAKHQGFGALEVVNLYSFRTKSPQVLFGSDDRHHPQNDQHLADAIGNARLVIVAWGQHGGEEGRDQVVLDMIREAGKTPFCLGTTKNGMPKHPLFLKSNTPLIEYRR
;
A
#
# COMPACT_ATOMS: atom_id res chain seq x y z
N MET A 1 -7.47 -23.76 -8.17
CA MET A 1 -6.94 -23.39 -6.85
C MET A 1 -8.09 -22.72 -6.12
N GLU A 2 -8.65 -23.36 -5.08
CA GLU A 2 -9.76 -22.80 -4.31
C GLU A 2 -9.25 -21.63 -3.45
N MET A 3 -9.96 -20.51 -3.48
CA MET A 3 -9.72 -19.38 -2.57
C MET A 3 -10.25 -19.76 -1.18
N VAL A 4 -9.40 -19.73 -0.16
CA VAL A 4 -9.83 -19.93 1.23
C VAL A 4 -10.21 -18.58 1.81
N VAL A 5 -11.47 -18.42 2.20
CA VAL A 5 -12.00 -17.20 2.84
C VAL A 5 -12.14 -17.47 4.35
N TRP A 6 -11.41 -16.72 5.16
CA TRP A 6 -11.65 -16.61 6.61
C TRP A 6 -12.35 -15.28 6.88
N THR A 7 -13.33 -15.26 7.79
CA THR A 7 -14.05 -14.05 8.22
C THR A 7 -13.86 -13.87 9.74
N GLU A 8 -13.01 -12.92 10.13
CA GLU A 8 -13.32 -12.10 11.32
C GLU A 8 -14.27 -11.01 10.82
N GLU A 9 -15.33 -10.71 11.57
CA GLU A 9 -16.50 -9.94 11.11
C GLU A 9 -16.12 -8.81 10.12
N ASP A 10 -16.64 -8.93 8.90
CA ASP A 10 -16.53 -8.02 7.75
C ASP A 10 -15.22 -7.95 6.93
N VAL A 11 -14.17 -8.72 7.25
CA VAL A 11 -12.97 -8.82 6.41
C VAL A 11 -12.92 -10.16 5.67
N ARG A 12 -12.68 -10.11 4.36
CA ARG A 12 -12.39 -11.27 3.51
C ARG A 12 -10.90 -11.29 3.17
N ILE A 13 -10.29 -12.46 3.33
CA ILE A 13 -8.93 -12.73 2.88
C ILE A 13 -8.98 -13.52 1.57
N GLU A 14 -8.28 -13.02 0.55
CA GLU A 14 -8.12 -13.67 -0.74
C GLU A 14 -6.64 -13.99 -0.96
N SER A 15 -6.35 -15.20 -1.43
CA SER A 15 -4.97 -15.67 -1.67
C SER A 15 -4.76 -16.10 -3.10
N GLY A 16 -3.56 -15.89 -3.62
CA GLY A 16 -3.18 -16.38 -4.95
C GLY A 16 -1.69 -16.43 -5.17
N VAL A 17 -1.30 -16.78 -6.40
CA VAL A 17 0.11 -16.82 -6.82
C VAL A 17 0.20 -16.05 -8.13
N TRP A 18 0.95 -14.96 -8.11
CA TRP A 18 1.27 -14.17 -9.30
C TRP A 18 2.44 -14.80 -10.08
N PRO A 19 2.72 -14.34 -11.32
CA PRO A 19 3.83 -14.88 -12.10
C PRO A 19 5.16 -14.84 -11.34
N LYS A 20 6.01 -15.85 -11.53
CA LYS A 20 7.31 -16.04 -10.83
C LYS A 20 7.20 -16.47 -9.37
N ASP A 21 6.18 -17.27 -9.04
CA ASP A 21 5.97 -17.88 -7.72
C ASP A 21 5.85 -16.84 -6.59
N GLU A 22 5.24 -15.69 -6.92
CA GLU A 22 4.99 -14.60 -5.99
C GLU A 22 3.69 -14.88 -5.24
N ASN A 23 3.77 -15.19 -3.94
CA ASN A 23 2.61 -15.51 -3.10
C ASN A 23 1.89 -14.24 -2.69
N VAL A 24 0.57 -14.20 -2.81
CA VAL A 24 -0.23 -12.98 -2.62
C VAL A 24 -1.32 -13.22 -1.58
N LEU A 25 -1.49 -12.24 -0.70
CA LEU A 25 -2.61 -12.13 0.21
C LEU A 25 -3.26 -10.76 0.05
N VAL A 26 -4.59 -10.73 -0.03
CA VAL A 26 -5.36 -9.49 -0.14
C VAL A 26 -6.44 -9.50 0.94
N MET A 27 -6.51 -8.42 1.72
CA MET A 27 -7.58 -8.21 2.69
C MET A 27 -8.53 -7.15 2.16
N VAL A 28 -9.79 -7.53 2.00
CA VAL A 28 -10.86 -6.65 1.50
C VAL A 28 -12.06 -6.68 2.44
N ASP A 29 -12.95 -5.71 2.34
CA ASP A 29 -14.26 -5.81 2.98
C ASP A 29 -15.12 -6.90 2.32
N HIS A 30 -16.24 -7.23 2.96
CA HIS A 30 -17.17 -8.24 2.43
C HIS A 30 -17.66 -7.94 0.99
N THR A 31 -17.80 -6.66 0.62
CA THR A 31 -18.21 -6.24 -0.73
C THR A 31 -17.08 -6.25 -1.77
N GLY A 32 -15.81 -6.22 -1.32
CA GLY A 32 -14.65 -6.06 -2.17
C GLY A 32 -14.43 -4.63 -2.69
N ARG A 33 -15.20 -3.63 -2.24
CA ARG A 33 -15.04 -2.20 -2.59
C ARG A 33 -13.88 -1.55 -1.84
N HIS A 34 -13.57 -2.05 -0.65
CA HIS A 34 -12.47 -1.59 0.17
C HIS A 34 -11.37 -2.65 0.19
N ARG A 35 -10.15 -2.27 -0.18
CA ARG A 35 -8.96 -3.10 -0.01
C ARG A 35 -8.09 -2.50 1.07
N TYR A 36 -7.98 -3.21 2.18
CA TYR A 36 -7.21 -2.79 3.34
C TYR A 36 -5.72 -3.07 3.16
N ARG A 37 -5.38 -4.27 2.72
CA ARG A 37 -3.99 -4.74 2.58
C ARG A 37 -3.81 -5.57 1.32
N LEU A 38 -2.61 -5.48 0.75
CA LEU A 38 -2.14 -6.36 -0.31
C LEU A 38 -0.69 -6.69 -0.02
N SER A 39 -0.40 -7.95 0.27
CA SER A 39 0.95 -8.44 0.60
C SER A 39 1.42 -9.40 -0.49
N VAL A 40 2.69 -9.29 -0.87
CA VAL A 40 3.33 -10.13 -1.89
C VAL A 40 4.69 -10.59 -1.41
N THR A 41 4.92 -11.91 -1.44
CA THR A 41 6.16 -12.54 -1.02
C THR A 41 6.77 -13.33 -2.17
N TRP A 42 7.99 -12.98 -2.57
CA TRP A 42 8.74 -13.67 -3.63
C TRP A 42 10.00 -14.39 -3.11
N GLU A 43 10.49 -14.04 -1.92
CA GLU A 43 11.65 -14.70 -1.31
C GLU A 43 11.52 -14.73 0.21
N THR A 44 11.12 -15.88 0.74
CA THR A 44 10.98 -16.10 2.19
C THR A 44 12.32 -15.97 2.91
N GLY A 45 12.32 -15.35 4.10
CA GLY A 45 13.50 -15.16 4.94
C GLY A 45 14.25 -13.84 4.71
N LYS A 46 13.92 -13.10 3.65
CA LYS A 46 14.35 -11.71 3.45
C LYS A 46 13.38 -10.73 4.11
N PRO A 47 13.82 -9.49 4.42
CA PRO A 47 12.95 -8.50 5.03
C PRO A 47 11.80 -8.09 4.10
N GLU A 48 10.74 -7.58 4.73
CA GLU A 48 9.58 -6.95 4.07
C GLU A 48 9.66 -5.41 4.17
N CYS A 49 9.12 -4.71 3.17
CA CYS A 49 8.89 -3.27 3.22
C CYS A 49 7.40 -2.94 3.05
N LEU A 50 6.96 -1.84 3.67
CA LEU A 50 5.60 -1.32 3.54
C LEU A 50 5.57 -0.15 2.57
N PHE A 51 4.66 -0.19 1.58
CA PHE A 51 4.28 0.98 0.80
C PHE A 51 2.95 1.55 1.29
N ILE A 52 2.90 2.85 1.53
CA ILE A 52 1.68 3.60 1.84
C ILE A 52 1.35 4.52 0.67
N MET A 53 0.24 4.24 0.01
CA MET A 53 -0.17 4.88 -1.24
C MET A 53 -1.51 5.62 -1.10
N LEU A 54 -2.02 6.26 -2.16
CA LEU A 54 -3.26 7.04 -2.07
C LEU A 54 -4.48 6.15 -1.84
N ASN A 55 -4.77 5.30 -2.82
CA ASN A 55 -5.92 4.40 -2.81
C ASN A 55 -5.66 3.17 -3.71
N PRO A 56 -6.32 2.03 -3.43
CA PRO A 56 -6.21 0.84 -4.24
C PRO A 56 -6.67 1.04 -5.70
N SER A 57 -5.90 0.46 -6.62
CA SER A 57 -6.27 0.32 -8.03
C SER A 57 -6.83 -1.09 -8.30
N THR A 58 -6.38 -1.78 -9.36
CA THR A 58 -6.97 -3.03 -9.84
C THR A 58 -6.27 -4.31 -9.41
N ALA A 59 -5.09 -4.25 -8.81
CA ALA A 59 -4.43 -5.46 -8.32
C ALA A 59 -5.32 -6.23 -7.31
N ASP A 60 -5.38 -7.54 -7.49
CA ASP A 60 -6.15 -8.51 -6.70
C ASP A 60 -5.32 -9.78 -6.48
N ALA A 61 -5.87 -10.78 -5.80
CA ALA A 61 -5.16 -12.02 -5.50
C ALA A 61 -4.74 -12.80 -6.77
N GLY A 62 -5.42 -12.60 -7.90
CA GLY A 62 -5.15 -13.29 -9.16
C GLY A 62 -4.16 -12.58 -10.08
N LYS A 63 -4.08 -11.25 -10.04
CA LYS A 63 -3.18 -10.49 -10.93
C LYS A 63 -2.64 -9.18 -10.34
N PRO A 64 -1.37 -8.83 -10.65
CA PRO A 64 -0.83 -7.51 -10.36
C PRO A 64 -1.38 -6.46 -11.34
N ASP A 65 -1.28 -5.19 -10.94
CA ASP A 65 -1.37 -4.06 -11.86
C ASP A 65 0.02 -3.42 -12.07
N SER A 66 0.09 -2.40 -12.94
CA SER A 66 1.35 -1.73 -13.27
C SER A 66 2.02 -1.07 -12.05
N THR A 67 1.22 -0.58 -11.10
CA THR A 67 1.72 0.02 -9.87
C THR A 67 2.37 -1.05 -8.98
N MET A 68 1.69 -2.17 -8.76
CA MET A 68 2.22 -3.29 -7.98
C MET A 68 3.51 -3.85 -8.58
N ASN A 69 3.54 -4.05 -9.90
CA ASN A 69 4.77 -4.46 -10.60
C ASN A 69 5.93 -3.51 -10.32
N GLN A 70 5.68 -2.20 -10.35
CA GLN A 70 6.72 -1.21 -10.11
C GLN A 70 7.16 -1.16 -8.64
N CYS A 71 6.23 -1.26 -7.68
CA CYS A 71 6.57 -1.38 -6.27
C CYS A 71 7.45 -2.62 -6.01
N MET A 72 7.10 -3.77 -6.59
CA MET A 72 7.90 -5.00 -6.48
C MET A 72 9.29 -4.84 -7.09
N ASN A 73 9.40 -4.23 -8.27
CA ASN A 73 10.70 -3.99 -8.89
C ASN A 73 11.61 -3.09 -8.03
N ILE A 74 11.04 -2.05 -7.41
CA ILE A 74 11.75 -1.17 -6.48
C ILE A 74 12.16 -1.94 -5.23
N ALA A 75 11.23 -2.66 -4.59
CA ALA A 75 11.49 -3.44 -3.38
C ALA A 75 12.59 -4.50 -3.60
N LYS A 76 12.53 -5.24 -4.72
CA LYS A 76 13.57 -6.20 -5.12
C LYS A 76 14.93 -5.53 -5.28
N HIS A 77 14.97 -4.35 -5.89
CA HIS A 77 16.23 -3.62 -6.06
C HIS A 77 16.81 -3.11 -4.71
N GLN A 78 15.94 -2.80 -3.75
CA GLN A 78 16.33 -2.45 -2.38
C GLN A 78 16.67 -3.68 -1.51
N GLY A 79 16.60 -4.90 -2.05
CA GLY A 79 16.99 -6.13 -1.37
C GLY A 79 15.90 -6.79 -0.51
N PHE A 80 14.63 -6.39 -0.65
CA PHE A 80 13.51 -7.02 0.06
C PHE A 80 13.08 -8.34 -0.58
N GLY A 81 12.47 -9.21 0.23
CA GLY A 81 11.88 -10.49 -0.18
C GLY A 81 10.35 -10.48 -0.25
N ALA A 82 9.74 -9.46 0.34
CA ALA A 82 8.32 -9.24 0.35
C ALA A 82 8.00 -7.74 0.38
N LEU A 83 6.77 -7.39 0.04
CA LEU A 83 6.21 -6.08 0.34
C LEU A 83 4.75 -6.19 0.75
N GLU A 84 4.31 -5.23 1.56
CA GLU A 84 2.90 -4.96 1.83
C GLU A 84 2.53 -3.58 1.29
N VAL A 85 1.31 -3.44 0.79
CA VAL A 85 0.73 -2.16 0.36
C VAL A 85 -0.54 -1.88 1.14
N VAL A 86 -0.54 -0.73 1.81
CA VAL A 86 -1.70 -0.09 2.41
C VAL A 86 -1.91 1.29 1.78
N ASN A 87 -3.06 1.91 2.04
CA ASN A 87 -3.43 3.15 1.37
C ASN A 87 -4.06 4.14 2.35
N LEU A 88 -3.88 5.43 2.08
CA LEU A 88 -4.53 6.52 2.83
C LEU A 88 -6.06 6.31 2.90
N TYR A 89 -6.63 5.81 1.80
CA TYR A 89 -8.03 5.43 1.65
C TYR A 89 -8.13 4.00 1.11
N SER A 90 -9.03 3.17 1.65
CA SER A 90 -9.20 1.78 1.19
C SER A 90 -10.08 1.63 -0.05
N PHE A 91 -10.82 2.67 -0.43
CA PHE A 91 -11.77 2.61 -1.55
C PHE A 91 -11.08 2.35 -2.89
N ARG A 92 -11.49 1.28 -3.58
CA ARG A 92 -10.87 0.81 -4.83
C ARG A 92 -11.36 1.62 -6.02
N THR A 93 -10.45 2.39 -6.62
CA THR A 93 -10.71 3.12 -7.88
C THR A 93 -9.40 3.50 -8.57
N LYS A 94 -9.40 3.58 -9.90
CA LYS A 94 -8.24 4.09 -10.65
C LYS A 94 -8.16 5.61 -10.66
N SER A 95 -9.21 6.30 -10.24
CA SER A 95 -9.37 7.75 -10.40
C SER A 95 -9.44 8.44 -9.04
N PRO A 96 -8.45 9.30 -8.71
CA PRO A 96 -8.54 10.17 -7.54
C PRO A 96 -9.81 11.04 -7.54
N GLN A 97 -10.28 11.47 -8.72
CA GLN A 97 -11.52 12.24 -8.83
C GLN A 97 -12.74 11.44 -8.36
N VAL A 98 -12.79 10.14 -8.69
CA VAL A 98 -13.86 9.25 -8.22
C VAL A 98 -13.73 8.97 -6.73
N LEU A 99 -12.50 8.84 -6.22
CA LEU A 99 -12.24 8.68 -4.79
C LEU A 99 -12.82 9.86 -4.00
N PHE A 100 -12.43 11.10 -4.35
CA PHE A 100 -12.85 12.28 -3.60
C PHE A 100 -14.31 12.68 -3.85
N GLY A 101 -14.93 12.17 -4.93
CA GLY A 101 -16.36 12.32 -5.17
C GLY A 101 -17.24 11.26 -4.52
N SER A 102 -16.66 10.26 -3.85
CA SER A 102 -17.40 9.15 -3.24
C SER A 102 -17.59 9.34 -1.74
N ASP A 103 -18.79 9.02 -1.25
CA ASP A 103 -19.10 8.96 0.18
C ASP A 103 -18.42 7.76 0.88
N ASP A 104 -18.01 6.73 0.12
CA ASP A 104 -17.35 5.54 0.65
C ASP A 104 -15.85 5.79 0.94
N ARG A 105 -15.28 6.93 0.56
CA ARG A 105 -13.82 7.16 0.66
C ARG A 105 -13.26 6.93 2.08
N HIS A 106 -14.06 7.20 3.11
CA HIS A 106 -13.72 6.88 4.49
C HIS A 106 -14.34 5.56 4.90
N HIS A 107 -13.50 4.61 5.32
CA HIS A 107 -13.97 3.33 5.85
C HIS A 107 -13.38 3.12 7.26
N PRO A 108 -14.21 2.87 8.30
CA PRO A 108 -13.73 2.82 9.69
C PRO A 108 -12.59 1.83 9.94
N GLN A 109 -12.64 0.66 9.30
CA GLN A 109 -11.62 -0.38 9.46
C GLN A 109 -10.26 -0.03 8.82
N ASN A 110 -10.19 0.96 7.93
CA ASN A 110 -8.95 1.28 7.21
C ASN A 110 -7.82 1.73 8.15
N ASP A 111 -8.15 2.51 9.18
CA ASP A 111 -7.14 3.09 10.08
C ASP A 111 -6.50 2.02 10.97
N GLN A 112 -7.28 1.02 11.38
CA GLN A 112 -6.75 -0.14 12.09
C GLN A 112 -5.79 -0.92 11.19
N HIS A 113 -6.19 -1.18 9.94
CA HIS A 113 -5.31 -1.88 9.01
C HIS A 113 -4.04 -1.10 8.66
N LEU A 114 -4.11 0.23 8.58
CA LEU A 114 -2.94 1.10 8.45
C LEU A 114 -2.02 1.01 9.68
N ALA A 115 -2.59 1.12 10.88
CA ALA A 115 -1.83 1.12 12.13
C ALA A 115 -1.04 -0.19 12.33
N ASP A 116 -1.66 -1.38 12.17
CA ASP A 116 -0.90 -2.62 12.38
C ASP A 116 0.16 -2.83 11.28
N ALA A 117 -0.12 -2.44 10.03
CA ALA A 117 0.86 -2.53 8.95
C ALA A 117 2.08 -1.66 9.27
N ILE A 118 1.85 -0.41 9.70
CA ILE A 118 2.92 0.51 10.12
C ILE A 118 3.71 -0.05 11.30
N GLY A 119 3.05 -0.59 12.32
CA GLY A 119 3.69 -1.17 13.50
C GLY A 119 4.63 -2.33 13.16
N ASN A 120 4.18 -3.22 12.25
CA ASN A 120 4.91 -4.40 11.83
C ASN A 120 6.02 -4.12 10.80
N ALA A 121 5.93 -2.99 10.07
CA ALA A 121 6.86 -2.66 9.01
C ALA A 121 8.30 -2.47 9.51
N ARG A 122 9.26 -3.11 8.83
CA ARG A 122 10.70 -2.84 9.03
C ARG A 122 11.15 -1.53 8.38
N LEU A 123 10.55 -1.18 7.25
CA LEU A 123 10.79 0.06 6.52
C LEU A 123 9.48 0.55 5.91
N VAL A 124 9.15 1.83 6.11
CA VAL A 124 7.93 2.46 5.61
C VAL A 124 8.26 3.39 4.44
N ILE A 125 7.67 3.14 3.28
CA ILE A 125 7.80 3.94 2.06
C ILE A 125 6.47 4.63 1.78
N VAL A 126 6.44 5.95 1.84
CA VAL A 126 5.28 6.76 1.47
C VAL A 126 5.34 7.14 -0.01
N ALA A 127 4.22 7.01 -0.72
CA ALA A 127 4.16 7.18 -2.18
C ALA A 127 2.76 7.56 -2.71
N TRP A 128 1.98 8.33 -1.94
CA TRP A 128 0.60 8.70 -2.27
C TRP A 128 0.43 9.77 -3.37
N GLY A 129 1.51 10.35 -3.88
CA GLY A 129 1.41 11.34 -4.96
C GLY A 129 0.76 12.65 -4.52
N GLN A 130 0.42 13.49 -5.50
CA GLN A 130 0.03 14.88 -5.24
C GLN A 130 -1.25 15.06 -4.40
N HIS A 131 -2.13 14.05 -4.36
CA HIS A 131 -3.45 14.14 -3.74
C HIS A 131 -3.50 13.61 -2.31
N GLY A 132 -2.38 13.15 -1.73
CA GLY A 132 -2.43 12.64 -0.35
C GLY A 132 -2.74 13.70 0.70
N GLY A 133 -2.49 14.97 0.39
CA GLY A 133 -2.79 16.09 1.28
C GLY A 133 -4.27 16.51 1.33
N GLU A 134 -5.13 15.93 0.49
CA GLU A 134 -6.56 16.19 0.55
C GLU A 134 -7.11 15.82 1.94
N GLU A 135 -7.91 16.71 2.50
CA GLU A 135 -8.51 16.59 3.84
C GLU A 135 -7.47 16.41 4.99
N GLY A 136 -6.19 16.68 4.75
CA GLY A 136 -5.11 16.50 5.74
C GLY A 136 -4.80 15.04 6.06
N ARG A 137 -5.26 14.10 5.23
CA ARG A 137 -5.13 12.66 5.50
C ARG A 137 -3.69 12.17 5.55
N ASP A 138 -2.81 12.76 4.74
CA ASP A 138 -1.37 12.47 4.80
C ASP A 138 -0.77 12.77 6.18
N GLN A 139 -1.15 13.87 6.84
CA GLN A 139 -0.65 14.23 8.16
C GLN A 139 -1.09 13.23 9.22
N VAL A 140 -2.35 12.80 9.21
CA VAL A 140 -2.86 11.77 10.12
C VAL A 140 -2.01 10.49 10.02
N VAL A 141 -1.70 10.05 8.78
CA VAL A 141 -0.90 8.84 8.58
C VAL A 141 0.58 9.07 8.90
N LEU A 142 1.13 10.26 8.66
CA LEU A 142 2.49 10.61 9.10
C LEU A 142 2.61 10.58 10.63
N ASP A 143 1.59 11.05 11.34
CA ASP A 143 1.54 10.99 12.81
C ASP A 143 1.49 9.53 13.29
N MET A 144 0.66 8.67 12.69
CA MET A 144 0.66 7.23 12.98
C MET A 144 2.05 6.59 12.79
N ILE A 145 2.78 6.97 11.73
CA ILE A 145 4.15 6.48 11.48
C ILE A 145 5.11 6.91 12.60
N ARG A 146 5.05 8.19 13.00
CA ARG A 146 5.91 8.76 14.04
C ARG A 146 5.59 8.17 15.42
N GLU A 147 4.31 8.02 15.75
CA GLU A 147 3.83 7.40 17.00
C GLU A 147 4.26 5.94 17.12
N ALA A 148 4.31 5.21 16.01
CA ALA A 148 4.86 3.86 15.94
C ALA A 148 6.40 3.81 16.01
N GLY A 149 7.08 4.95 16.19
CA GLY A 149 8.54 5.05 16.26
C GLY A 149 9.24 4.75 14.93
N LYS A 150 8.55 4.91 13.79
CA LYS A 150 9.07 4.64 12.46
C LYS A 150 9.50 5.93 11.76
N THR A 151 10.42 5.79 10.80
CA THR A 151 10.85 6.88 9.92
C THR A 151 10.22 6.67 8.53
N PRO A 152 9.47 7.65 8.00
CA PRO A 152 8.96 7.56 6.63
C PRO A 152 10.07 7.81 5.61
N PHE A 153 10.16 6.97 4.59
CA PHE A 153 10.99 7.15 3.42
C PHE A 153 10.13 7.40 2.18
N CYS A 154 10.68 8.00 1.13
CA CYS A 154 10.00 8.13 -0.15
C CYS A 154 10.99 8.01 -1.32
N LEU A 155 10.44 7.97 -2.54
CA LEU A 155 11.18 7.85 -3.79
C LEU A 155 11.42 9.23 -4.44
N GLY A 156 11.58 10.25 -3.60
CA GLY A 156 11.60 11.66 -3.99
C GLY A 156 10.24 12.33 -3.88
N THR A 157 10.25 13.66 -4.02
CA THR A 157 9.08 14.51 -3.81
C THR A 157 8.67 15.28 -5.07
N THR A 158 7.38 15.61 -5.17
CA THR A 158 6.85 16.54 -6.18
C THR A 158 7.29 17.97 -5.85
N LYS A 159 6.98 18.93 -6.73
CA LYS A 159 7.24 20.36 -6.49
C LYS A 159 6.57 20.87 -5.20
N ASN A 160 5.42 20.30 -4.84
CA ASN A 160 4.66 20.66 -3.64
C ASN A 160 5.07 19.84 -2.41
N GLY A 161 6.17 19.08 -2.50
CA GLY A 161 6.68 18.28 -1.39
C GLY A 161 5.94 16.97 -1.15
N MET A 162 4.97 16.55 -1.97
CA MET A 162 4.32 15.24 -1.80
C MET A 162 5.25 14.10 -2.24
N PRO A 163 5.21 12.91 -1.60
CA PRO A 163 5.99 11.77 -2.06
C PRO A 163 5.50 11.32 -3.45
N LYS A 164 6.44 11.08 -4.37
CA LYS A 164 6.09 10.69 -5.74
C LYS A 164 5.45 9.30 -5.78
N HIS A 165 4.47 9.15 -6.66
CA HIS A 165 3.88 7.85 -6.95
C HIS A 165 4.90 6.94 -7.69
N PRO A 166 4.96 5.62 -7.41
CA PRO A 166 6.03 4.76 -7.90
C PRO A 166 6.00 4.49 -9.41
N LEU A 167 4.81 4.45 -10.01
CA LEU A 167 4.54 3.92 -11.37
C LEU A 167 5.51 4.38 -12.47
N PHE A 168 5.96 5.63 -12.42
CA PHE A 168 6.82 6.21 -13.46
C PHE A 168 8.28 6.41 -13.03
N LEU A 169 8.65 5.93 -11.85
CA LEU A 169 10.01 6.02 -11.32
C LEU A 169 10.83 4.80 -11.77
N LYS A 170 12.15 4.95 -11.85
CA LYS A 170 13.04 3.82 -12.15
C LYS A 170 13.08 2.86 -10.97
N SER A 171 13.25 1.56 -11.21
CA SER A 171 13.38 0.55 -10.15
C SER A 171 14.54 0.82 -9.20
N ASN A 172 15.60 1.48 -9.70
CA ASN A 172 16.76 1.88 -8.91
C ASN A 172 16.68 3.27 -8.27
N THR A 173 15.48 3.84 -8.18
CA THR A 173 15.31 5.12 -7.48
C THR A 173 15.69 4.93 -6.00
N PRO A 174 16.64 5.72 -5.47
CA PRO A 174 17.05 5.60 -4.08
C PRO A 174 15.93 6.05 -3.14
N LEU A 175 15.88 5.43 -1.97
CA LEU A 175 15.03 5.88 -0.87
C LEU A 175 15.70 7.08 -0.19
N ILE A 176 14.91 8.11 0.07
CA ILE A 176 15.31 9.26 0.88
C ILE A 176 14.34 9.38 2.05
N GLU A 177 14.83 9.89 3.18
CA GLU A 177 13.97 10.21 4.31
C GLU A 177 12.94 11.28 3.89
N TYR A 178 11.68 11.04 4.19
CA TYR A 178 10.60 11.96 3.89
C TYR A 178 10.40 12.94 5.04
N ARG A 179 10.90 14.16 4.87
CA ARG A 179 10.89 15.22 5.88
C ARG A 179 9.79 16.21 5.57
N ARG A 180 8.60 15.93 6.07
CA ARG A 180 7.47 16.87 6.14
C ARG A 180 6.80 16.72 7.49
#